data_AF-A0A6B0RKW9-F1
#
_entry.id   AF-A0A6B0RKW9-F1
#
_cell.length_a   1.000
_cell.length_b   1.000
_cell.length_c   1.000
_cell.angle_alpha   90.00
_cell.angle_beta   90.00
_cell.angle_gamma   90.00
#
_symmetry.space_group_name_H-M   'P 1'
#
loop_
_entity.id
_entity.type
_entity.pdbx_description
1 polymer ?
#
loop_
_entity_poly.entity_id
_entity_poly.type
_entity_poly.pdbx_seq_one_letter_code
_entity_poly.pdbx_strand_id
1 'polypeptide(L)'
;MGLPVGFPVSLLTGIEQIERKPSQSQATLLSIFSQEYQKHIKRTHAKHHTSEAIESYYQRYLNGVRKNGAAPVLLELANEVDYAPSLMARIILERFLQKHEEAPPSKSVINSMLRDPSQIPDGVLANQVYQCIVNDCCYGPLVDCIKHAIGHEHEVLLRDLLLEKNLSFLDEDQLRARGYDKTPDFILQVPVAVEGHIIHWIESKASFGDECSHHAYLHDQFWSYWNRFGPGLVIYWYGFIQELDCNRERGILLHACFPTDIVTLCHSVA
;
A
#
# COMPACT_ATOMS: atom_id res chain seq x y z
N MET A 1 25.71 3.02 -6.59
CA MET A 1 25.06 2.03 -7.47
C MET A 1 24.08 2.80 -8.35
N GLY A 2 24.15 2.64 -9.68
CA GLY A 2 23.30 3.40 -10.60
C GLY A 2 21.82 3.10 -10.37
N LEU A 3 20.99 4.15 -10.35
CA LEU A 3 19.53 4.03 -10.29
C LEU A 3 19.04 3.28 -11.54
N PRO A 4 18.13 2.30 -11.43
CA PRO A 4 17.56 1.62 -12.58
C PRO A 4 16.83 2.61 -13.50
N VAL A 5 16.97 2.39 -14.80
CA VAL A 5 16.36 3.20 -15.87
C VAL A 5 14.84 3.01 -15.81
N GLY A 6 14.10 4.07 -15.49
CA GLY A 6 12.63 4.02 -15.40
C GLY A 6 12.00 4.98 -14.39
N PHE A 7 12.77 5.64 -13.54
CA PHE A 7 12.25 6.61 -12.56
C PHE A 7 11.61 7.85 -13.24
N PRO A 8 10.34 8.18 -12.96
CA PRO A 8 9.77 9.48 -13.28
C PRO A 8 10.66 10.63 -12.82
N VAL A 9 10.75 11.71 -13.60
CA VAL A 9 11.57 12.89 -13.25
C VAL A 9 11.08 13.59 -11.97
N SER A 10 9.79 13.46 -11.64
CA SER A 10 9.18 13.87 -10.37
C SER A 10 9.69 13.09 -9.14
N LEU A 11 10.41 11.98 -9.38
CA LEU A 11 10.87 11.01 -8.39
C LEU A 11 12.36 11.24 -8.03
N LEU A 12 13.14 11.88 -8.91
CA LEU A 12 14.51 12.31 -8.62
C LEU A 12 14.56 13.41 -7.55
N THR A 13 13.59 14.34 -7.58
CA THR A 13 13.45 15.36 -6.54
C THR A 13 13.04 14.76 -5.20
N GLY A 14 12.25 13.67 -5.19
CA GLY A 14 11.91 12.91 -3.99
C GLY A 14 13.12 12.19 -3.37
N ILE A 15 13.95 11.54 -4.19
CA ILE A 15 15.19 10.89 -3.75
C ILE A 15 16.23 11.91 -3.25
N GLU A 16 16.34 13.08 -3.89
CA GLU A 16 17.16 14.19 -3.38
C GLU A 16 16.66 14.75 -2.03
N GLN A 17 15.35 14.67 -1.75
CA GLN A 17 14.81 15.03 -0.43
C GLN A 17 15.08 13.94 0.63
N ILE A 18 15.08 12.66 0.22
CA ILE A 18 15.45 11.50 1.05
C ILE A 18 16.91 11.60 1.51
N GLU A 19 17.82 12.00 0.61
CA GLU A 19 19.24 12.23 0.96
C GLU A 19 19.45 13.42 1.91
N ARG A 20 18.50 14.36 1.99
CA ARG A 20 18.58 15.54 2.88
C ARG A 20 18.07 15.30 4.31
N LYS A 21 17.52 14.11 4.63
CA LYS A 21 17.09 13.72 5.99
C LYS A 21 17.76 12.42 6.46
N PRO A 22 19.06 12.46 6.81
CA PRO A 22 19.86 11.27 7.13
C PRO A 22 19.48 10.55 8.45
N SER A 23 18.46 10.99 9.18
CA SER A 23 18.05 10.37 10.46
C SER A 23 17.01 9.26 10.34
N GLN A 24 16.39 9.09 9.16
CA GLN A 24 15.29 8.14 8.96
C GLN A 24 15.75 6.90 8.18
N SER A 25 15.16 5.75 8.49
CA SER A 25 15.49 4.49 7.81
C SER A 25 15.08 4.55 6.32
N GLN A 26 15.80 3.81 5.46
CA GLN A 26 15.44 3.71 4.04
C GLN A 26 14.01 3.17 3.86
N ALA A 27 13.58 2.21 4.69
CA ALA A 27 12.24 1.65 4.65
C ALA A 27 11.16 2.71 4.96
N THR A 28 11.40 3.56 5.97
CA THR A 28 10.54 4.71 6.28
C THR A 28 10.41 5.66 5.10
N LEU A 29 11.54 6.04 4.50
CA LEU A 29 11.57 6.97 3.37
C LEU A 29 10.84 6.39 2.14
N LEU A 30 11.00 5.09 1.86
CA LEU A 30 10.25 4.39 0.82
C LEU A 30 8.74 4.32 1.10
N SER A 31 8.35 4.12 2.36
CA SER A 31 6.94 4.09 2.76
C SER A 31 6.27 5.46 2.57
N ILE A 32 6.92 6.53 3.06
CA ILE A 32 6.48 7.92 2.85
C ILE A 32 6.37 8.21 1.35
N PHE A 33 7.40 7.85 0.59
CA PHE A 33 7.42 8.04 -0.86
C PHE A 33 6.24 7.34 -1.54
N SER A 34 5.99 6.07 -1.22
CA SER A 34 4.88 5.31 -1.82
C SER A 34 3.52 5.98 -1.54
N GLN A 35 3.33 6.54 -0.35
CA GLN A 35 2.09 7.23 0.02
C GLN A 35 1.91 8.56 -0.73
N GLU A 36 2.96 9.38 -0.82
CA GLU A 36 2.90 10.63 -1.58
C GLU A 36 2.67 10.38 -3.07
N TYR A 37 3.34 9.38 -3.64
CA TYR A 37 3.10 8.94 -5.01
C TYR A 37 1.64 8.50 -5.20
N GLN A 38 1.07 7.72 -4.27
CA GLN A 38 -0.33 7.33 -4.34
C GLN A 38 -1.29 8.53 -4.28
N LYS A 39 -1.04 9.50 -3.39
CA LYS A 39 -1.84 10.74 -3.31
C LYS A 39 -1.79 11.54 -4.60
N HIS A 40 -0.60 11.68 -5.18
CA HIS A 40 -0.42 12.35 -6.47
C HIS A 40 -1.26 11.69 -7.57
N ILE A 41 -1.12 10.37 -7.73
CA ILE A 41 -1.89 9.61 -8.72
C ILE A 41 -3.40 9.73 -8.47
N LYS A 42 -3.89 9.69 -7.21
CA LYS A 42 -5.31 9.90 -6.89
C LYS A 42 -5.78 11.30 -7.31
N ARG A 43 -5.02 12.36 -7.03
CA ARG A 43 -5.35 13.74 -7.39
C ARG A 43 -5.39 13.94 -8.91
N THR A 44 -4.52 13.26 -9.65
CA THR A 44 -4.39 13.39 -11.10
C THR A 44 -5.18 12.34 -11.88
N HIS A 45 -5.76 11.33 -11.23
CA HIS A 45 -6.44 10.21 -11.89
C HIS A 45 -7.51 10.66 -12.90
N ALA A 46 -8.36 11.62 -12.50
CA ALA A 46 -9.49 12.08 -13.30
C ALA A 46 -9.06 12.74 -14.63
N LYS A 47 -7.95 13.50 -14.65
CA LYS A 47 -7.47 14.16 -15.88
C LYS A 47 -7.00 13.17 -16.95
N HIS A 48 -6.59 11.96 -16.56
CA HIS A 48 -6.12 10.92 -17.49
C HIS A 48 -7.25 10.06 -18.07
N HIS A 49 -8.46 10.16 -17.50
CA HIS A 49 -9.62 9.34 -17.88
C HIS A 49 -10.67 10.10 -18.70
N THR A 50 -10.34 11.30 -19.19
CA THR A 50 -11.21 12.00 -20.14
C THR A 50 -11.12 11.34 -21.52
N SER A 51 -12.22 11.36 -22.29
CA SER A 51 -12.22 10.76 -23.64
C SER A 51 -11.15 11.36 -24.55
N GLU A 52 -10.87 12.66 -24.41
CA GLU A 52 -9.81 13.37 -25.14
C GLU A 52 -8.42 12.87 -24.73
N ALA A 53 -8.14 12.74 -23.44
CA ALA A 53 -6.85 12.25 -22.94
C ALA A 53 -6.60 10.80 -23.39
N ILE A 54 -7.61 9.92 -23.25
CA ILE A 54 -7.52 8.52 -23.66
C ILE A 54 -7.22 8.39 -25.16
N GLU A 55 -7.94 9.11 -26.02
CA GLU A 55 -7.67 9.05 -27.46
C GLU A 55 -6.30 9.65 -27.81
N SER A 56 -5.91 10.75 -27.16
CA SER A 56 -4.58 11.35 -27.32
C SER A 56 -3.46 10.35 -26.97
N TYR A 57 -3.55 9.70 -25.81
CA TYR A 57 -2.58 8.68 -25.39
C TYR A 57 -2.53 7.49 -26.35
N TYR A 58 -3.69 7.02 -26.82
CA TYR A 58 -3.78 5.92 -27.77
C TYR A 58 -3.13 6.28 -29.12
N GLN A 59 -3.36 7.48 -29.64
CA GLN A 59 -2.71 7.94 -30.89
C GLN A 59 -1.20 8.08 -30.71
N ARG A 60 -0.74 8.60 -29.57
CA ARG A 60 0.69 8.70 -29.26
C ARG A 60 1.35 7.33 -29.16
N TYR A 61 0.69 6.37 -28.52
CA TYR A 61 1.11 4.97 -28.46
C TYR A 61 1.27 4.37 -29.87
N LEU A 62 0.24 4.45 -30.71
CA LEU A 62 0.27 3.91 -32.08
C LEU A 62 1.41 4.53 -32.92
N ASN A 63 1.61 5.84 -32.80
CA ASN A 63 2.67 6.56 -33.50
C ASN A 63 4.07 6.17 -32.98
N GLY A 64 4.23 5.99 -31.67
CA GLY A 64 5.49 5.56 -31.06
C GLY A 64 5.87 4.15 -31.49
N VAL A 65 4.93 3.20 -31.39
CA VAL A 65 5.15 1.80 -31.79
C VAL A 65 5.43 1.68 -33.29
N ARG A 66 4.76 2.47 -34.13
CA ARG A 66 5.03 2.48 -35.58
C ARG A 66 6.46 2.93 -35.90
N LYS A 67 7.02 3.86 -35.11
CA LYS A 67 8.41 4.32 -35.27
C LYS A 67 9.40 3.28 -34.76
N ASN A 68 9.14 2.72 -33.58
CA ASN A 68 9.98 1.68 -32.98
C ASN A 68 9.16 0.84 -31.99
N GLY A 69 8.69 -0.33 -32.41
CA GLY A 69 7.89 -1.23 -31.56
C GLY A 69 8.67 -1.88 -30.42
N ALA A 70 10.01 -1.84 -30.46
CA ALA A 70 10.87 -2.36 -29.39
C ALA A 70 11.17 -1.32 -28.29
N ALA A 71 10.94 -0.02 -28.55
CA ALA A 71 11.13 1.04 -27.56
C ALA A 71 10.03 0.99 -26.48
N PRO A 72 10.28 1.42 -25.23
CA PRO A 72 9.33 1.38 -24.13
C PRO A 72 8.30 2.52 -24.18
N VAL A 73 7.57 2.63 -25.30
CA VAL A 73 6.65 3.73 -25.63
C VAL A 73 5.63 4.02 -24.53
N LEU A 74 5.01 2.99 -23.95
CA LEU A 74 4.01 3.21 -22.89
C LEU A 74 4.61 3.69 -21.58
N LEU A 75 5.80 3.18 -21.23
CA LEU A 75 6.51 3.60 -20.03
C LEU A 75 6.99 5.05 -20.16
N GLU A 76 7.57 5.40 -21.31
CA GLU A 76 7.96 6.79 -21.63
C GLU A 76 6.74 7.72 -21.58
N LEU A 77 5.63 7.33 -22.20
CA LEU A 77 4.38 8.09 -22.19
C LEU A 77 3.87 8.32 -20.76
N ALA A 78 3.89 7.29 -19.91
CA ALA A 78 3.47 7.39 -18.52
C ALA A 78 4.35 8.37 -17.73
N ASN A 79 5.67 8.27 -17.90
CA ASN A 79 6.64 9.14 -17.24
C ASN A 79 6.51 10.60 -17.68
N GLU A 80 6.29 10.85 -18.96
CA GLU A 80 6.14 12.21 -19.51
C GLU A 80 4.89 12.93 -18.99
N VAL A 81 3.80 12.20 -18.74
CA VAL A 81 2.56 12.77 -18.22
C VAL A 81 2.44 12.65 -16.69
N ASP A 82 3.50 12.18 -16.05
CA ASP A 82 3.63 11.98 -14.61
C ASP A 82 2.48 11.13 -14.02
N TYR A 83 2.28 9.96 -14.65
CA TYR A 83 1.23 8.99 -14.31
C TYR A 83 1.81 7.58 -14.10
N ALA A 84 1.06 6.73 -13.41
CA ALA A 84 1.52 5.39 -13.08
C ALA A 84 1.63 4.50 -14.33
N PRO A 85 2.79 3.88 -14.62
CA PRO A 85 2.98 3.03 -15.80
C PRO A 85 1.93 1.93 -15.93
N SER A 86 1.59 1.24 -14.84
CA SER A 86 0.56 0.19 -14.83
C SER A 86 -0.84 0.72 -15.15
N LEU A 87 -1.17 1.93 -14.68
CA LEU A 87 -2.46 2.58 -14.98
C LEU A 87 -2.50 3.12 -16.42
N MET A 88 -1.39 3.63 -16.95
CA MET A 88 -1.27 3.99 -18.36
C MET A 88 -1.46 2.76 -19.26
N ALA A 89 -0.78 1.66 -18.93
CA ALA A 89 -0.95 0.38 -19.62
C ALA A 89 -2.40 -0.09 -19.61
N ARG A 90 -3.10 0.05 -18.47
CA ARG A 90 -4.52 -0.23 -18.36
C ARG A 90 -5.36 0.62 -19.31
N ILE A 91 -5.17 1.94 -19.35
CA ILE A 91 -5.91 2.84 -20.26
C ILE A 91 -5.76 2.40 -21.71
N ILE A 92 -4.53 2.09 -22.14
CA ILE A 92 -4.24 1.71 -23.52
C ILE A 92 -4.79 0.34 -23.85
N LEU A 93 -4.66 -0.64 -22.95
CA LEU A 93 -5.23 -1.96 -23.12
C LEU A 93 -6.76 -1.91 -23.23
N GLU A 94 -7.42 -1.17 -22.34
CA GLU A 94 -8.87 -0.95 -22.38
C GLU A 94 -9.30 -0.33 -23.72
N ARG A 95 -8.59 0.70 -24.19
CA ARG A 95 -8.89 1.37 -25.46
C ARG A 95 -8.61 0.48 -26.67
N PHE A 96 -7.56 -0.34 -26.63
CA PHE A 96 -7.22 -1.29 -27.68
C PHE A 96 -8.34 -2.32 -27.85
N LEU A 97 -8.76 -2.97 -26.77
CA LEU A 97 -9.83 -3.98 -26.79
C LEU A 97 -11.16 -3.38 -27.29
N GLN A 98 -11.53 -2.17 -26.85
CA GLN A 98 -12.73 -1.48 -27.34
C GLN A 98 -12.75 -1.22 -28.86
N LYS A 99 -11.59 -1.12 -29.52
CA LYS A 99 -11.51 -0.92 -30.97
C LYS A 99 -11.50 -2.24 -31.75
N HIS A 100 -11.16 -3.35 -31.11
CA HIS A 100 -10.98 -4.66 -31.75
C HIS A 100 -12.10 -5.66 -31.44
N GLU A 101 -12.86 -5.45 -30.35
CA GLU A 101 -13.98 -6.30 -29.95
C GLU A 101 -15.32 -5.61 -30.18
N GLU A 102 -16.36 -6.39 -30.54
CA GLU A 102 -17.72 -5.89 -30.77
C GLU A 102 -18.43 -5.43 -29.48
N ALA A 103 -17.99 -5.95 -28.34
CA ALA A 103 -18.52 -5.64 -27.01
C ALA A 103 -17.44 -4.99 -26.13
N PRO A 104 -17.83 -4.09 -25.21
CA PRO A 104 -16.86 -3.49 -24.29
C PRO A 104 -16.23 -4.57 -23.39
N PRO A 105 -14.89 -4.55 -23.20
CA PRO A 105 -14.19 -5.56 -22.42
C PRO A 105 -14.61 -5.51 -20.96
N SER A 106 -14.82 -6.67 -20.36
CA SER A 106 -15.11 -6.75 -18.92
C SER A 106 -13.88 -6.40 -18.08
N LYS A 107 -14.09 -5.79 -16.91
CA LYS A 107 -13.00 -5.49 -15.95
C LYS A 107 -12.18 -6.73 -15.57
N SER A 108 -12.83 -7.90 -15.51
CA SER A 108 -12.15 -9.16 -15.19
C SER A 108 -11.16 -9.57 -16.26
N VAL A 109 -11.51 -9.41 -17.54
CA VAL A 109 -10.62 -9.75 -18.67
C VAL A 109 -9.40 -8.84 -18.67
N ILE A 110 -9.61 -7.53 -18.50
CA ILE A 110 -8.53 -6.54 -18.42
C ILE A 110 -7.58 -6.87 -17.26
N ASN A 111 -8.13 -7.14 -16.07
CA ASN A 111 -7.31 -7.48 -14.90
C ASN A 111 -6.54 -8.81 -15.09
N SER A 112 -7.11 -9.77 -15.81
CA SER A 112 -6.42 -11.02 -16.17
C SER A 112 -5.21 -10.75 -17.07
N MET A 113 -5.40 -9.96 -18.14
CA MET A 113 -4.33 -9.57 -19.06
C MET A 113 -3.26 -8.67 -18.42
N LEU A 114 -3.62 -7.83 -17.46
CA LEU A 114 -2.64 -7.05 -16.69
C LEU A 114 -1.85 -7.91 -15.69
N ARG A 115 -2.44 -8.99 -15.19
CA ARG A 115 -1.72 -9.96 -14.34
C ARG A 115 -0.83 -10.88 -15.18
N ASP A 116 -1.27 -11.23 -16.37
CA ASP A 116 -0.56 -12.07 -17.33
C ASP A 116 -0.61 -11.45 -18.74
N PRO A 117 0.37 -10.58 -19.07
CA PRO A 117 0.43 -9.91 -20.37
C PRO A 117 0.54 -10.86 -21.57
N SER A 118 0.92 -12.13 -21.36
CA SER A 118 0.98 -13.12 -22.44
C SER A 118 -0.39 -13.45 -23.04
N GLN A 119 -1.48 -13.12 -22.33
CA GLN A 119 -2.86 -13.27 -22.82
C GLN A 119 -3.27 -12.19 -23.81
N ILE A 120 -2.47 -11.12 -23.98
CA ILE A 120 -2.75 -10.05 -24.94
C ILE A 120 -2.36 -10.54 -26.35
N PRO A 121 -3.31 -10.59 -27.31
CA PRO A 121 -3.02 -11.14 -28.66
C PRO A 121 -1.97 -10.35 -29.44
N ASP A 122 -1.91 -9.03 -29.24
CA ASP A 122 -0.89 -8.18 -29.86
C ASP A 122 0.42 -8.26 -29.06
N GLY A 123 1.41 -8.95 -29.61
CA GLY A 123 2.69 -9.20 -28.92
C GLY A 123 3.48 -7.92 -28.62
N VAL A 124 3.29 -6.84 -29.39
CA VAL A 124 3.92 -5.56 -29.09
C VAL A 124 3.28 -4.94 -27.87
N LEU A 125 1.96 -4.82 -27.83
CA LEU A 125 1.19 -4.34 -26.68
C LEU A 125 1.46 -5.20 -25.45
N ALA A 126 1.53 -6.53 -25.60
CA ALA A 126 1.88 -7.44 -24.52
C ALA A 126 3.22 -7.07 -23.87
N ASN A 127 4.27 -6.83 -24.68
CA ASN A 127 5.57 -6.40 -24.20
C ASN A 127 5.53 -5.00 -23.57
N GLN A 128 4.77 -4.06 -24.13
CA GLN A 128 4.62 -2.71 -23.58
C GLN A 128 3.93 -2.71 -22.21
N VAL A 129 2.85 -3.49 -22.08
CA VAL A 129 2.12 -3.69 -20.83
C VAL A 129 3.02 -4.34 -19.79
N TYR A 130 3.76 -5.39 -20.18
CA TYR A 130 4.76 -6.03 -19.32
C TYR A 130 5.81 -5.04 -18.81
N GLN A 131 6.39 -4.22 -19.69
CA GLN A 131 7.38 -3.21 -19.31
C GLN A 131 6.81 -2.19 -18.32
N CYS A 132 5.57 -1.74 -18.51
CA CYS A 132 4.90 -0.88 -17.55
C CYS A 132 4.71 -1.56 -16.19
N ILE A 133 4.28 -2.83 -16.16
CA ILE A 133 4.06 -3.58 -14.92
C ILE A 133 5.35 -3.74 -14.11
N VAL A 134 6.46 -4.13 -14.75
CA VAL A 134 7.71 -4.39 -14.04
C VAL A 134 8.43 -3.11 -13.60
N ASN A 135 8.14 -1.97 -14.23
CA ASN A 135 8.71 -0.67 -13.87
C ASN A 135 7.78 0.19 -12.99
N ASP A 136 6.57 -0.27 -12.69
CA ASP A 136 5.67 0.46 -11.80
C ASP A 136 6.10 0.27 -10.34
N CYS A 137 6.43 1.38 -9.67
CA CYS A 137 6.95 1.36 -8.31
C CYS A 137 5.89 1.32 -7.21
N CYS A 138 4.58 1.38 -7.54
CA CYS A 138 3.53 1.58 -6.53
C CYS A 138 2.20 0.85 -6.75
N TYR A 139 1.82 0.61 -8.00
CA TYR A 139 0.52 0.07 -8.43
C TYR A 139 0.64 -1.24 -9.22
N GLY A 140 1.86 -1.71 -9.48
CA GLY A 140 2.10 -2.99 -10.14
C GLY A 140 1.85 -4.21 -9.23
N PRO A 141 1.44 -5.37 -9.77
CA PRO A 141 1.19 -6.60 -9.00
C PRO A 141 2.40 -7.06 -8.16
N LEU A 142 3.63 -6.83 -8.64
CA LEU A 142 4.84 -7.15 -7.89
C LEU A 142 4.95 -6.32 -6.61
N VAL A 143 4.63 -5.03 -6.68
CA VAL A 143 4.69 -4.12 -5.54
C VAL A 143 3.62 -4.48 -4.52
N ASP A 144 2.43 -4.86 -4.97
CA ASP A 144 1.38 -5.35 -4.08
C ASP A 144 1.83 -6.62 -3.34
N CYS A 145 2.43 -7.59 -4.04
CA CYS A 145 3.01 -8.78 -3.41
C CYS A 145 4.08 -8.43 -2.37
N ILE A 146 4.97 -7.48 -2.68
CA ILE A 146 6.01 -7.02 -1.74
C ILE A 146 5.38 -6.40 -0.49
N LYS A 147 4.38 -5.51 -0.67
CA LYS A 147 3.66 -4.88 0.46
C LYS A 147 2.97 -5.91 1.35
N HIS A 148 2.32 -6.90 0.76
CA HIS A 148 1.68 -7.99 1.50
C HIS A 148 2.70 -8.84 2.28
N ALA A 149 3.82 -9.20 1.64
CA ALA A 149 4.88 -9.96 2.30
C ALA A 149 5.47 -9.20 3.50
N ILE A 150 5.77 -7.91 3.31
CA ILE A 150 6.27 -7.03 4.38
C ILE A 150 5.26 -6.90 5.53
N GLY A 151 3.96 -6.75 5.22
CA GLY A 151 2.92 -6.72 6.25
C GLY A 151 2.91 -7.99 7.09
N HIS A 152 2.88 -9.13 6.43
CA HIS A 152 2.90 -10.44 7.08
C HIS A 152 4.18 -10.67 7.90
N GLU A 153 5.35 -10.25 7.42
CA GLU A 153 6.60 -10.32 8.19
C GLU A 153 6.52 -9.56 9.52
N HIS A 154 5.89 -8.38 9.54
CA HIS A 154 5.72 -7.60 10.77
C HIS A 154 4.65 -8.17 11.70
N GLU A 155 3.62 -8.83 11.18
CA GLU A 155 2.65 -9.59 11.99
C GLU A 155 3.32 -10.80 12.66
N VAL A 156 4.20 -11.52 11.94
CA VAL A 156 5.00 -12.61 12.51
C VAL A 156 5.97 -12.07 13.57
N LEU A 157 6.66 -10.96 13.31
CA LEU A 157 7.52 -10.30 14.30
C LEU A 157 6.73 -9.92 15.56
N LEU A 158 5.54 -9.33 15.41
CA LEU A 158 4.69 -8.97 16.54
C LEU A 158 4.27 -10.20 17.34
N ARG A 159 3.89 -11.28 16.67
CA ARG A 159 3.57 -12.57 17.30
C ARG A 159 4.73 -13.07 18.17
N ASP A 160 5.94 -13.08 17.62
CA ASP A 160 7.13 -13.54 18.34
C ASP A 160 7.42 -12.67 19.57
N LEU A 161 7.31 -11.34 19.44
CA LEU A 161 7.47 -10.40 20.56
C LEU A 161 6.42 -10.60 21.67
N LEU A 162 5.16 -10.89 21.30
CA LEU A 162 4.12 -11.20 22.27
C LEU A 162 4.41 -12.50 23.03
N LEU A 163 4.89 -13.53 22.33
CA LEU A 163 5.29 -14.80 22.93
C LEU A 163 6.51 -14.64 23.85
N GLU A 164 7.53 -13.88 23.44
CA GLU A 164 8.70 -13.57 24.27
C GLU A 164 8.32 -12.85 25.58
N LYS A 165 7.28 -12.00 25.54
CA LYS A 165 6.73 -11.33 26.72
C LYS A 165 5.74 -12.18 27.52
N ASN A 166 5.50 -13.44 27.13
CA ASN A 166 4.52 -14.34 27.72
C ASN A 166 3.10 -13.74 27.78
N LEU A 167 2.72 -12.95 26.76
CA LEU A 167 1.39 -12.40 26.65
C LEU A 167 0.48 -13.40 25.93
N SER A 168 -0.69 -13.66 26.51
CA SER A 168 -1.69 -14.54 25.88
C SER A 168 -2.56 -13.77 24.91
N PHE A 169 -2.74 -14.27 23.69
CA PHE A 169 -3.48 -13.59 22.64
C PHE A 169 -4.27 -14.56 21.73
N LEU A 170 -5.13 -13.99 20.89
CA LEU A 170 -5.78 -14.63 19.75
C LEU A 170 -5.35 -13.87 18.49
N ASP A 171 -4.93 -14.59 17.46
CA ASP A 171 -4.61 -14.01 16.16
C ASP A 171 -5.84 -13.91 15.25
N GLU A 172 -5.69 -13.19 14.14
CA GLU A 172 -6.76 -12.90 13.19
C GLU A 172 -7.50 -14.17 12.70
N ASP A 173 -6.76 -15.24 12.37
CA ASP A 173 -7.34 -16.49 11.88
C ASP A 173 -8.22 -17.18 12.94
N GLN A 174 -7.78 -17.18 14.20
CA GLN A 174 -8.61 -17.68 15.31
C GLN A 174 -9.86 -16.83 15.53
N LEU A 175 -9.79 -15.51 15.33
CA LEU A 175 -10.94 -14.63 15.42
C LEU A 175 -11.93 -14.88 14.26
N ARG A 176 -11.44 -15.01 13.04
CA ARG A 176 -12.28 -15.35 11.88
C ARG A 176 -12.97 -16.70 12.06
N ALA A 177 -12.27 -17.71 12.57
CA ALA A 177 -12.85 -19.03 12.88
C ALA A 177 -13.97 -18.95 13.94
N ARG A 178 -13.96 -17.93 14.81
CA ARG A 178 -15.01 -17.65 15.79
C ARG A 178 -16.16 -16.79 15.24
N GLY A 179 -16.10 -16.39 13.97
CA GLY A 179 -17.16 -15.64 13.30
C GLY A 179 -17.09 -14.13 13.43
N TYR A 180 -15.94 -13.56 13.83
CA TYR A 180 -15.75 -12.10 13.81
C TYR A 180 -15.56 -11.60 12.37
N ASP A 181 -16.31 -10.56 12.00
CA ASP A 181 -16.29 -9.90 10.68
C ASP A 181 -15.25 -8.76 10.58
N LYS A 182 -14.85 -8.19 11.72
CA LYS A 182 -13.78 -7.17 11.83
C LYS A 182 -12.84 -7.61 12.95
N THR A 183 -11.57 -7.77 12.59
CA THR A 183 -10.56 -8.40 13.43
C THR A 183 -9.29 -7.54 13.43
N PRO A 184 -8.80 -7.10 14.60
CA PRO A 184 -7.41 -6.65 14.69
C PRO A 184 -6.47 -7.85 14.52
N ASP A 185 -5.19 -7.60 14.24
CA ASP A 185 -4.20 -8.67 14.08
C ASP A 185 -4.10 -9.55 15.32
N PHE A 186 -4.14 -8.92 16.50
CA PHE A 186 -4.10 -9.62 17.79
C PHE A 186 -5.08 -9.04 18.81
N ILE A 187 -5.85 -9.92 19.46
CA ILE A 187 -6.59 -9.60 20.70
C ILE A 187 -5.85 -10.22 21.88
N LEU A 188 -5.55 -9.41 22.90
CA LEU A 188 -4.96 -9.89 24.14
C LEU A 188 -6.04 -10.55 24.99
N GLN A 189 -5.80 -11.80 25.40
CA GLN A 189 -6.73 -12.53 26.27
C GLN A 189 -6.78 -11.91 27.67
N VAL A 190 -5.67 -11.32 28.11
CA VAL A 190 -5.58 -10.51 29.33
C VAL A 190 -5.10 -9.13 28.92
N PRO A 191 -5.89 -8.06 29.15
CA PRO A 191 -5.45 -6.70 28.85
C PRO A 191 -4.17 -6.33 29.60
N VAL A 192 -3.36 -5.48 28.98
CA VAL A 192 -2.09 -4.98 29.56
C VAL A 192 -2.08 -3.47 29.58
N ALA A 193 -1.26 -2.88 30.44
CA ALA A 193 -1.03 -1.43 30.43
C ALA A 193 0.24 -1.09 29.65
N VAL A 194 0.16 -0.06 28.82
CA VAL A 194 1.28 0.56 28.10
C VAL A 194 1.20 2.07 28.37
N GLU A 195 2.27 2.66 28.91
CA GLU A 195 2.30 4.08 29.29
C GLU A 195 1.08 4.52 30.13
N GLY A 196 0.64 3.66 31.06
CA GLY A 196 -0.52 3.91 31.93
C GLY A 196 -1.90 3.69 31.29
N HIS A 197 -1.98 3.31 30.01
CA HIS A 197 -3.22 3.05 29.30
C HIS A 197 -3.45 1.55 29.13
N ILE A 198 -4.64 1.07 29.47
CA ILE A 198 -5.03 -0.32 29.22
C ILE A 198 -5.28 -0.52 27.73
N ILE A 199 -4.75 -1.60 27.16
CA ILE A 199 -5.01 -2.02 25.77
C ILE A 199 -5.52 -3.47 25.74
N HIS A 200 -6.44 -3.73 24.82
CA HIS A 200 -7.09 -5.03 24.62
C HIS A 200 -6.69 -5.70 23.31
N TRP A 201 -6.22 -4.94 22.34
CA TRP A 201 -5.84 -5.42 21.01
C TRP A 201 -4.65 -4.63 20.48
N ILE A 202 -3.92 -5.24 19.54
CA ILE A 202 -2.79 -4.64 18.86
C ILE A 202 -2.97 -4.84 17.35
N GLU A 203 -2.74 -3.77 16.61
CA GLU A 203 -2.74 -3.74 15.14
C GLU A 203 -1.34 -3.36 14.63
N SER A 204 -0.83 -4.16 13.71
CA SER A 204 0.47 -4.06 13.05
C SER A 204 0.32 -3.37 11.70
N LYS A 205 0.93 -2.19 11.54
CA LYS A 205 0.95 -1.47 10.25
C LYS A 205 2.39 -1.35 9.77
N ALA A 206 2.78 -2.17 8.81
CA ALA A 206 4.07 -2.10 8.12
C ALA A 206 4.13 -0.95 7.09
N SER A 207 3.82 0.25 7.57
CA SER A 207 3.70 1.47 6.77
C SER A 207 3.96 2.70 7.64
N PHE A 208 4.30 3.82 7.02
CA PHE A 208 4.34 5.10 7.71
C PHE A 208 2.92 5.60 8.03
N GLY A 209 2.68 6.11 9.23
CA GLY A 209 1.39 6.70 9.60
C GLY A 209 1.27 8.14 9.12
N ASP A 210 0.57 8.36 8.01
CA ASP A 210 0.19 9.70 7.52
C ASP A 210 -1.27 10.04 7.84
N GLU A 211 -1.64 11.33 7.73
CA GLU A 211 -2.99 11.80 8.07
C GLU A 211 -4.10 11.12 7.26
N CYS A 212 -3.89 10.97 5.95
CA CYS A 212 -4.90 10.42 5.04
C CYS A 212 -5.19 8.94 5.33
N SER A 213 -4.14 8.12 5.46
CA SER A 213 -4.28 6.69 5.71
C SER A 213 -4.75 6.43 7.13
N HIS A 214 -4.21 7.15 8.12
CA HIS A 214 -4.64 7.02 9.50
C HIS A 214 -6.12 7.36 9.69
N HIS A 215 -6.61 8.43 9.06
CA HIS A 215 -8.03 8.79 9.09
C HIS A 215 -8.92 7.69 8.47
N ALA A 216 -8.50 7.11 7.34
CA ALA A 216 -9.22 5.99 6.73
C ALA A 216 -9.24 4.76 7.67
N TYR A 217 -8.10 4.40 8.27
CA TYR A 217 -8.05 3.28 9.21
C TYR A 217 -8.90 3.51 10.47
N LEU A 218 -8.92 4.73 11.01
CA LEU A 218 -9.81 5.07 12.13
C LEU A 218 -11.27 4.75 11.80
N HIS A 219 -11.73 5.21 10.63
CA HIS A 219 -13.11 5.01 10.18
C HIS A 219 -13.43 3.55 9.83
N ASP A 220 -12.55 2.88 9.09
CA ASP A 220 -12.84 1.57 8.50
C ASP A 220 -12.51 0.38 9.41
N GLN A 221 -11.65 0.60 10.42
CA GLN A 221 -11.07 -0.44 11.28
C GLN A 221 -11.10 -0.04 12.76
N PHE A 222 -10.29 0.95 13.18
CA PHE A 222 -9.92 1.11 14.59
C PHE A 222 -11.11 1.45 15.51
N TRP A 223 -12.04 2.31 15.07
CA TRP A 223 -13.24 2.57 15.86
C TRP A 223 -14.15 1.35 15.98
N SER A 224 -14.17 0.46 14.97
CA SER A 224 -14.89 -0.80 15.06
C SER A 224 -14.28 -1.72 16.12
N TYR A 225 -12.95 -1.82 16.15
CA TYR A 225 -12.24 -2.59 17.17
C TYR A 225 -12.47 -2.00 18.55
N TRP A 226 -12.36 -0.68 18.69
CA TRP A 226 -12.58 0.02 19.94
C TRP A 226 -13.99 -0.23 20.50
N ASN A 227 -15.03 -0.08 19.68
CA ASN A 227 -16.41 -0.31 20.10
C ASN A 227 -16.68 -1.75 20.55
N ARG A 228 -15.92 -2.73 20.04
CA ARG A 228 -16.14 -4.17 20.29
C ARG A 228 -15.27 -4.72 21.42
N PHE A 229 -14.02 -4.28 21.48
CA PHE A 229 -12.98 -4.86 22.31
C PHE A 229 -12.40 -3.88 23.32
N GLY A 230 -12.76 -2.60 23.26
CA GLY A 230 -12.20 -1.54 24.09
C GLY A 230 -10.92 -0.93 23.52
N PRO A 231 -10.18 -0.15 24.32
CA PRO A 231 -8.96 0.53 23.88
C PRO A 231 -7.92 -0.42 23.28
N GLY A 232 -7.09 0.09 22.36
CA GLY A 232 -6.05 -0.69 21.71
C GLY A 232 -4.87 0.11 21.21
N LEU A 233 -3.88 -0.62 20.69
CA LEU A 233 -2.61 -0.11 20.23
C LEU A 233 -2.45 -0.34 18.73
N VAL A 234 -1.97 0.67 18.01
CA VAL A 234 -1.55 0.56 16.61
C VAL A 234 -0.05 0.82 16.54
N ILE A 235 0.68 -0.12 15.96
CA ILE A 235 2.13 -0.02 15.75
C ILE A 235 2.39 0.33 14.28
N TYR A 236 2.86 1.55 14.02
CA TYR A 236 3.36 1.98 12.72
C TYR A 236 4.87 1.73 12.65
N TRP A 237 5.27 0.58 12.10
CA TRP A 237 6.67 0.11 12.11
C TRP A 237 7.66 1.02 11.40
N TYR A 238 7.16 1.89 10.51
CA TYR A 238 7.99 2.86 9.80
C TYR A 238 7.87 4.28 10.35
N GLY A 239 7.26 4.45 11.53
CA GLY A 239 7.02 5.74 12.17
C GLY A 239 5.71 6.38 11.71
N PHE A 240 5.34 7.49 12.34
CA PHE A 240 4.11 8.22 12.06
C PHE A 240 4.26 9.71 12.39
N ILE A 241 3.35 10.54 11.88
CA ILE A 241 3.26 11.96 12.22
C ILE A 241 2.75 12.10 13.67
N GLN A 242 3.50 12.78 14.53
CA GLN A 242 3.22 12.81 15.98
C GLN A 242 1.82 13.35 16.30
N GLU A 243 1.33 14.29 15.52
CA GLU A 243 0.00 14.91 15.63
C GLU A 243 -1.16 13.92 15.45
N LEU A 244 -0.90 12.72 14.91
CA LEU A 244 -1.91 11.67 14.77
C LEU A 244 -2.30 11.03 16.12
N ASP A 245 -1.43 11.08 17.13
CA ASP A 245 -1.68 10.50 18.46
C ASP A 245 -2.61 11.37 19.33
N CYS A 246 -3.55 12.08 18.68
CA CYS A 246 -4.56 12.90 19.33
C CYS A 246 -5.75 12.09 19.87
N ASN A 247 -5.86 10.81 19.53
CA ASN A 247 -6.93 9.90 19.99
C ASN A 247 -6.50 8.98 21.15
N ARG A 248 -5.31 9.19 21.73
CA ARG A 248 -4.79 8.44 22.87
C ARG A 248 -5.79 8.36 24.03
N GLU A 249 -6.28 9.51 24.48
CA GLU A 249 -7.29 9.62 25.56
C GLU A 249 -8.64 9.00 25.20
N ARG A 250 -8.90 8.80 23.91
CA ARG A 250 -10.11 8.14 23.40
C ARG A 250 -9.90 6.63 23.26
N GLY A 251 -8.72 6.11 23.59
CA GLY A 251 -8.41 4.68 23.61
C GLY A 251 -7.77 4.13 22.34
N ILE A 252 -7.24 4.98 21.45
CA ILE A 252 -6.40 4.53 20.33
C ILE A 252 -4.99 5.05 20.56
N LEU A 253 -4.09 4.16 20.97
CA LEU A 253 -2.68 4.48 21.20
C LEU A 253 -1.85 4.20 19.95
N LEU A 254 -0.92 5.11 19.63
CA LEU A 254 0.02 4.91 18.52
C LEU A 254 1.44 4.70 19.03
N HIS A 255 2.14 3.73 18.44
CA HIS A 255 3.56 3.48 18.70
C HIS A 255 4.32 3.25 17.40
N ALA A 256 5.63 3.53 17.41
CA ALA A 256 6.51 3.29 16.26
C ALA A 256 7.26 1.95 16.35
N CYS A 257 7.19 1.28 17.50
CA CYS A 257 7.78 -0.02 17.77
C CYS A 257 6.98 -0.73 18.86
N PHE A 258 7.28 -2.01 19.10
CA PHE A 258 6.65 -2.73 20.19
C PHE A 258 7.10 -2.16 21.56
N PRO A 259 6.15 -1.85 22.47
CA PRO A 259 6.48 -1.19 23.73
C PRO A 259 7.29 -2.10 24.65
N THR A 260 8.27 -1.53 25.36
CA THR A 260 9.16 -2.27 26.26
C THR A 260 8.66 -2.31 27.69
N ASP A 261 7.82 -1.34 28.08
CA ASP A 261 7.30 -1.05 29.41
C ASP A 261 5.88 -1.62 29.62
N ILE A 262 5.62 -2.83 29.12
CA ILE A 262 4.32 -3.49 29.28
C ILE A 262 4.13 -3.94 30.73
N VAL A 263 3.04 -3.51 31.35
CA VAL A 263 2.62 -3.96 32.69
C VAL A 263 1.45 -4.92 32.55
N THR A 264 1.65 -6.16 32.99
CA THR A 264 0.59 -7.17 33.04
C THR A 264 -0.28 -6.97 34.28
N LEU A 265 -1.60 -7.11 34.12
CA LEU A 265 -2.55 -7.11 35.22
C LEU A 265 -2.45 -8.45 35.97
N CYS A 266 -1.41 -8.63 36.79
CA CYS A 266 -1.35 -9.77 37.70
C CYS A 266 -2.43 -9.60 38.78
N HIS A 267 -3.34 -10.57 38.88
CA HIS A 267 -4.07 -10.75 40.14
C HIS A 267 -3.03 -11.14 41.18
N SER A 268 -2.76 -10.25 42.13
CA SER A 268 -2.20 -10.67 43.41
C SER A 268 -3.19 -11.67 44.00
N VAL A 269 -2.84 -12.96 43.93
CA VAL A 269 -3.52 -13.97 44.73
C VAL A 269 -3.18 -13.60 46.17
N ALA A 270 -4.14 -12.99 46.85
CA ALA A 270 -4.08 -12.73 48.29
C ALA A 270 -4.12 -14.05 49.07
#